data_AF-A0AA41QK77-F1
#
_entry.id   AF-A0AA41QK77-F1
#
_cell.length_a   1.000
_cell.length_b   1.000
_cell.length_c   1.000
_cell.angle_alpha   90.00
_cell.angle_beta   90.00
_cell.angle_gamma   90.00
#
_symmetry.space_group_name_H-M   'P 1'
#
loop_
_entity.id
_entity.type
_entity.pdbx_description
1 polymer ?
#
loop_
_entity_poly.entity_id
_entity_poly.type
_entity_poly.pdbx_seq_one_letter_code
_entity_poly.pdbx_strand_id
1 'polypeptide(L)'
;MSTLKRALAAVATVALTGSLTVAAATPAAAVWYEDGVFALRYTDELWQVDIATDSAYPLTYTDWEALGFPAPKPARTDYVKYPWSPTVYAVTIFGDEREEWHWESITYEQWARAGFPAPRNAGWIEGSYYYQWATSDELFVVAPDETIHKLTFAEWAASGFEQPERYENEGFINFPLEPRHILYSSNLDARSIDYLTYSEWEAFGFPTPRLATDW
;
A
#
# COMPACT_ATOMS: atom_id res chain seq x y z
N MET A 1 58.58 -36.04 53.45
CA MET A 1 59.00 -36.42 52.09
C MET A 1 57.78 -36.52 51.19
N SER A 2 57.89 -35.98 49.97
CA SER A 2 57.01 -36.15 48.80
C SER A 2 55.73 -35.28 48.66
N THR A 3 55.85 -34.31 47.75
CA THR A 3 54.82 -33.51 47.04
C THR A 3 53.99 -34.32 46.03
N LEU A 4 52.76 -33.88 45.70
CA LEU A 4 52.15 -33.69 44.35
C LEU A 4 50.62 -33.40 44.51
N LYS A 5 50.10 -32.19 44.26
CA LYS A 5 49.58 -31.57 43.01
C LYS A 5 48.27 -32.15 42.41
N ARG A 6 47.29 -31.23 42.24
CA ARG A 6 46.18 -31.14 41.26
C ARG A 6 44.91 -31.99 41.56
N ALA A 7 43.66 -31.55 41.30
CA ALA A 7 43.12 -30.34 40.68
C ALA A 7 41.62 -30.13 41.05
N LEU A 8 41.19 -28.89 40.83
CA LEU A 8 39.87 -28.27 40.95
C LEU A 8 38.75 -28.92 40.10
N ALA A 9 37.51 -28.89 40.61
CA ALA A 9 36.30 -28.56 39.86
C ALA A 9 35.15 -28.25 40.83
N ALA A 10 34.92 -26.97 41.13
CA ALA A 10 33.73 -26.50 41.84
C ALA A 10 32.76 -25.91 40.81
N VAL A 11 31.59 -26.53 40.68
CA VAL A 11 30.48 -26.04 39.89
C VAL A 11 29.79 -24.94 40.68
N ALA A 12 29.84 -23.71 40.18
CA ALA A 12 29.06 -22.59 40.70
C ALA A 12 28.00 -22.20 39.66
N THR A 13 26.75 -22.54 39.96
CA THR A 13 25.54 -22.05 39.30
C THR A 13 25.39 -20.55 39.53
N VAL A 14 25.48 -19.75 38.47
CA VAL A 14 25.08 -18.34 38.48
C VAL A 14 23.71 -18.25 37.81
N ALA A 15 22.69 -17.89 38.59
CA ALA A 15 21.39 -17.49 38.08
C ALA A 15 21.51 -16.05 37.53
N LEU A 16 21.42 -15.89 36.20
CA LEU A 16 21.19 -14.60 35.57
C LEU A 16 19.69 -14.32 35.53
N THR A 17 19.19 -13.46 36.42
CA THR A 17 17.94 -12.73 36.21
C THR A 17 18.24 -11.57 35.27
N GLY A 18 18.03 -11.77 33.96
CA GLY A 18 18.12 -10.73 32.95
C GLY A 18 16.84 -9.90 32.92
N SER A 19 16.89 -8.68 33.43
CA SER A 19 15.83 -7.68 33.24
C SER A 19 15.88 -7.20 31.79
N LEU A 20 14.92 -7.62 30.97
CA LEU A 20 14.67 -7.06 29.64
C LEU A 20 14.09 -5.65 29.82
N THR A 21 14.92 -4.62 29.76
CA THR A 21 14.45 -3.27 29.48
C THR A 21 14.06 -3.22 28.01
N VAL A 22 12.76 -3.28 27.72
CA VAL A 22 12.23 -2.91 26.41
C VAL A 22 12.51 -1.41 26.26
N ALA A 23 13.58 -1.06 25.55
CA ALA A 23 13.75 0.29 25.07
C ALA A 23 12.60 0.55 24.10
N ALA A 24 11.63 1.36 24.53
CA ALA A 24 10.65 1.89 23.62
C ALA A 24 11.43 2.62 22.52
N ALA A 25 11.35 2.14 21.29
CA ALA A 25 11.81 2.91 20.15
C ALA A 25 10.95 4.19 20.16
N THR A 26 11.55 5.31 20.52
CA THR A 26 10.97 6.61 20.18
C THR A 26 10.76 6.60 18.67
N PRO A 27 9.55 6.88 18.17
CA PRO A 27 9.36 7.06 16.74
C PRO A 27 10.41 8.05 16.27
N ALA A 28 11.08 7.74 15.15
CA ALA A 28 11.94 8.71 14.51
C ALA A 28 11.05 9.94 14.25
N ALA A 29 11.49 11.12 14.69
CA ALA A 29 10.76 12.33 14.34
C ALA A 29 10.76 12.44 12.82
N ALA A 30 9.58 12.67 12.25
CA ALA A 30 9.38 13.03 10.85
C ALA A 30 10.43 14.06 10.43
N VAL A 31 11.23 13.73 9.42
CA VAL A 31 12.17 14.69 8.83
C VAL A 31 11.51 15.27 7.60
N TRP A 32 10.77 16.36 7.81
CA TRP A 32 10.24 17.15 6.70
C TRP A 32 11.38 17.79 5.92
N TYR A 33 11.20 17.85 4.60
CA TYR A 33 12.03 18.70 3.77
C TYR A 33 11.71 20.16 4.08
N GLU A 34 12.73 21.01 3.94
CA GLU A 34 12.75 22.45 4.27
C GLU A 34 11.40 23.20 4.28
N ASP A 35 11.22 24.08 5.27
CA ASP A 35 10.08 25.00 5.34
C ASP A 35 9.98 25.88 4.08
N GLY A 36 8.74 26.08 3.58
CA GLY A 36 8.46 27.01 2.50
C GLY A 36 7.36 26.59 1.53
N VAL A 37 7.25 27.37 0.45
CA VAL A 37 6.26 27.15 -0.62
C VAL A 37 6.87 26.37 -1.78
N PHE A 38 6.16 25.35 -2.22
CA PHE A 38 6.55 24.46 -3.30
C PHE A 38 5.52 24.45 -4.42
N ALA A 39 6.00 24.39 -5.66
CA ALA A 39 5.18 24.23 -6.86
C ALA A 39 5.27 22.79 -7.37
N LEU A 40 4.11 22.20 -7.66
CA LEU A 40 4.04 20.89 -8.29
C LEU A 40 4.35 21.01 -9.78
N ARG A 41 5.18 20.11 -10.33
CA ARG A 41 5.60 20.21 -11.74
C ARG A 41 4.52 19.79 -12.75
N TYR A 42 3.46 19.17 -12.28
CA TYR A 42 2.39 18.60 -13.10
C TYR A 42 1.06 19.38 -12.99
N THR A 43 0.95 20.35 -12.08
CA THR A 43 -0.20 21.26 -11.93
C THR A 43 0.26 22.71 -11.74
N ASP A 44 -0.68 23.64 -11.55
CA ASP A 44 -0.41 25.02 -11.10
C ASP A 44 -0.51 25.16 -9.57
N GLU A 45 -0.67 24.06 -8.85
CA GLU A 45 -0.89 24.08 -7.42
C GLU A 45 0.39 24.43 -6.65
N LEU A 46 0.22 25.24 -5.62
CA LEU A 46 1.24 25.56 -4.64
C LEU A 46 0.94 24.82 -3.34
N TRP A 47 1.98 24.40 -2.65
CA TRP A 47 1.91 23.71 -1.37
C TRP A 47 2.79 24.43 -0.36
N GLN A 48 2.30 24.61 0.87
CA GLN A 48 3.13 25.04 1.99
C GLN A 48 3.58 23.80 2.75
N VAL A 49 4.88 23.71 3.03
CA VAL A 49 5.42 22.79 4.03
C VAL A 49 5.73 23.63 5.26
N ASP A 50 5.09 23.33 6.39
CA ASP A 50 5.34 23.94 7.69
C ASP A 50 5.97 22.91 8.62
N ILE A 51 7.28 23.08 8.87
CA ILE A 51 8.05 22.18 9.73
C ILE A 51 7.77 22.36 11.21
N ALA A 52 7.16 23.50 11.61
CA ALA A 52 6.82 23.75 13.01
C ALA A 52 5.54 22.99 13.40
N THR A 53 4.64 22.77 12.44
CA THR A 53 3.41 21.99 12.62
C THR A 53 3.47 20.60 12.00
N ASP A 54 4.59 20.22 11.39
CA ASP A 54 4.80 18.88 10.83
C ASP A 54 3.75 18.58 9.73
N SER A 55 3.56 19.52 8.79
CA SER A 55 2.45 19.43 7.84
C SER A 55 2.79 20.01 6.48
N ALA A 56 2.27 19.38 5.42
CA ALA A 56 2.19 19.95 4.08
C ALA A 56 0.73 20.07 3.64
N TYR A 57 0.36 21.22 3.06
CA TYR A 57 -1.01 21.46 2.61
C TYR A 57 -1.07 22.34 1.37
N PRO A 58 -2.12 22.21 0.54
CA PRO A 58 -2.30 23.04 -0.65
C PRO A 58 -2.57 24.49 -0.24
N LEU A 59 -1.94 25.41 -0.95
CA LEU A 59 -1.95 26.83 -0.67
C LEU A 59 -2.85 27.54 -1.68
N THR A 60 -3.87 28.24 -1.19
CA THR A 60 -4.70 29.08 -2.06
C THR A 60 -3.95 30.37 -2.43
N TYR A 61 -4.43 31.07 -3.46
CA TYR A 61 -3.86 32.39 -3.82
C TYR A 61 -3.90 33.37 -2.65
N THR A 62 -5.01 33.40 -1.90
CA THR A 62 -5.18 34.29 -0.73
C THR A 62 -4.18 33.95 0.38
N ASP A 63 -3.95 32.67 0.63
CA ASP A 63 -2.98 32.23 1.64
C ASP A 63 -1.55 32.56 1.19
N TRP A 64 -1.23 32.37 -0.10
CA TRP A 64 0.05 32.75 -0.67
C TRP A 64 0.31 34.26 -0.62
N GLU A 65 -0.72 35.07 -0.85
CA GLU A 65 -0.67 36.53 -0.65
C GLU A 65 -0.43 36.89 0.82
N ALA A 66 -1.12 36.22 1.75
CA ALA A 66 -0.93 36.45 3.19
C ALA A 66 0.49 36.12 3.66
N LEU A 67 1.15 35.17 3.02
CA LEU A 67 2.57 34.84 3.23
C LEU A 67 3.53 35.83 2.56
N GLY A 68 3.04 36.80 1.78
CA GLY A 68 3.84 37.80 1.09
C GLY A 68 4.41 37.33 -0.24
N PHE A 69 3.75 36.39 -0.93
CA PHE A 69 4.17 35.81 -2.19
C PHE A 69 5.61 35.25 -2.19
N PRO A 70 5.98 34.38 -1.22
CA PRO A 70 7.28 33.73 -1.25
C PRO A 70 7.45 32.98 -2.59
N ALA A 71 8.63 33.10 -3.19
CA ALA A 71 8.93 32.47 -4.46
C ALA A 71 8.85 30.93 -4.33
N PRO A 72 7.97 30.24 -5.08
CA PRO A 72 7.84 28.79 -4.97
C PRO A 72 9.08 28.04 -5.44
N LYS A 73 9.47 27.01 -4.70
CA LYS A 73 10.52 26.05 -5.08
C LYS A 73 9.90 24.87 -5.85
N PRO A 74 10.60 24.22 -6.78
CA PRO A 74 10.06 23.01 -7.40
C PRO A 74 9.99 21.87 -6.38
N ALA A 75 8.82 21.27 -6.22
CA ALA A 75 8.65 20.10 -5.36
C ALA A 75 9.43 18.89 -5.91
N ARG A 76 9.92 18.03 -5.02
CA ARG A 76 10.48 16.73 -5.39
C ARG A 76 9.31 15.78 -5.67
N THR A 77 9.23 15.30 -6.91
CA THR A 77 8.15 14.40 -7.34
C THR A 77 8.73 13.18 -8.05
N ASP A 78 8.38 11.99 -7.57
CA ASP A 78 8.60 10.73 -8.27
C ASP A 78 7.34 10.36 -9.06
N TYR A 79 7.49 9.61 -10.15
CA TYR A 79 6.36 9.15 -10.98
C TYR A 79 6.34 7.63 -10.98
N VAL A 80 5.18 7.05 -10.65
CA VAL A 80 5.04 5.61 -10.46
C VAL A 80 3.80 5.08 -11.17
N LYS A 81 3.79 3.78 -11.43
CA LYS A 81 2.62 3.05 -11.91
C LYS A 81 2.67 1.60 -11.48
N TYR A 82 1.53 0.91 -11.52
CA TYR A 82 1.55 -0.54 -11.50
C TYR A 82 2.07 -1.11 -12.83
N PRO A 83 2.79 -2.25 -12.82
CA PRO A 83 3.23 -2.90 -14.06
C PRO A 83 2.08 -3.23 -15.02
N TRP A 84 0.92 -3.58 -14.45
CA TRP A 84 -0.30 -4.01 -15.14
C TRP A 84 -1.26 -2.86 -15.47
N SER A 85 -1.04 -1.65 -14.94
CA SER A 85 -1.90 -0.48 -15.19
C SER A 85 -1.19 0.56 -16.08
N PRO A 86 -1.93 1.25 -16.98
CA PRO A 86 -1.41 2.42 -17.69
C PRO A 86 -1.45 3.69 -16.82
N THR A 87 -2.21 3.72 -15.72
CA THR A 87 -2.40 4.90 -14.87
C THR A 87 -1.08 5.30 -14.21
N VAL A 88 -0.71 6.57 -14.37
CA VAL A 88 0.50 7.16 -13.78
C VAL A 88 0.10 7.96 -12.55
N TYR A 89 0.87 7.82 -11.48
CA TYR A 89 0.71 8.56 -10.25
C TYR A 89 1.94 9.43 -10.00
N ALA A 90 1.71 10.70 -9.69
CA ALA A 90 2.72 11.59 -9.16
C ALA A 90 2.78 11.42 -7.64
N VAL A 91 3.99 11.30 -7.11
CA VAL A 91 4.29 11.15 -5.69
C VAL A 91 5.17 12.31 -5.28
N THR A 92 4.56 13.35 -4.72
CA THR A 92 5.28 14.52 -4.23
C THR A 92 5.71 14.29 -2.79
N ILE A 93 6.99 14.43 -2.54
CA ILE A 93 7.64 13.96 -1.32
C ILE A 93 7.96 15.17 -0.45
N PHE A 94 7.26 15.30 0.68
CA PHE A 94 7.44 16.41 1.63
C PHE A 94 8.17 16.00 2.92
N GLY A 95 8.27 14.70 3.21
CA GLY A 95 9.12 14.16 4.26
C GLY A 95 9.52 12.71 4.00
N ASP A 96 10.02 12.01 5.01
CA ASP A 96 10.59 10.68 4.88
C ASP A 96 9.53 9.55 5.03
N GLU A 97 8.39 9.82 5.65
CA GLU A 97 7.31 8.85 5.85
C GLU A 97 6.28 8.93 4.70
N ARG A 98 5.64 7.81 4.36
CA ARG A 98 4.74 7.74 3.19
C ARG A 98 3.47 8.58 3.37
N GLU A 99 3.05 8.71 4.62
CA GLU A 99 1.91 9.47 5.09
C GLU A 99 2.09 10.99 4.89
N GLU A 100 3.33 11.43 4.71
CA GLU A 100 3.73 12.81 4.45
C GLU A 100 3.79 13.13 2.95
N TRP A 101 3.61 12.12 2.09
CA TRP A 101 3.69 12.28 0.64
C TRP A 101 2.30 12.62 0.08
N HIS A 102 2.28 13.47 -0.94
CA HIS A 102 1.07 13.73 -1.72
C HIS A 102 1.03 12.82 -2.95
N TRP A 103 -0.03 12.03 -3.06
CA TRP A 103 -0.25 11.08 -4.14
C TRP A 103 -1.39 11.54 -5.03
N GLU A 104 -1.19 11.55 -6.34
CA GLU A 104 -2.21 11.97 -7.30
C GLU A 104 -2.11 11.16 -8.59
N SER A 105 -3.23 10.58 -9.04
CA SER A 105 -3.32 10.07 -10.42
C SER A 105 -3.31 11.23 -11.39
N ILE A 106 -2.43 11.20 -12.39
CA ILE A 106 -2.28 12.31 -13.33
C ILE A 106 -2.83 11.96 -14.72
N THR A 107 -3.43 12.96 -15.37
CA THR A 107 -3.85 12.85 -16.77
C THR A 107 -2.64 12.88 -17.71
N TYR A 108 -2.88 12.56 -18.98
CA TYR A 108 -1.85 12.68 -20.02
C TYR A 108 -1.30 14.10 -20.13
N GLU A 109 -2.15 15.12 -20.01
CA GLU A 109 -1.76 16.54 -20.08
C GLU A 109 -0.90 16.95 -18.88
N GLN A 110 -1.25 16.50 -17.67
CA GLN A 110 -0.44 16.73 -16.46
C GLN A 110 0.91 16.02 -16.56
N TRP A 111 0.95 14.79 -17.09
CA TRP A 111 2.20 14.06 -17.33
C TRP A 111 3.06 14.72 -18.42
N ALA A 112 2.43 15.25 -19.48
CA ALA A 112 3.10 16.03 -20.51
C ALA A 112 3.69 17.33 -19.94
N ARG A 113 2.95 18.03 -19.08
CA ARG A 113 3.40 19.23 -18.37
C ARG A 113 4.63 18.97 -17.50
N ALA A 114 4.68 17.81 -16.85
CA ALA A 114 5.85 17.35 -16.11
C ALA A 114 7.06 16.98 -17.00
N GLY A 115 6.89 16.93 -18.33
CA GLY A 115 7.94 16.59 -19.28
C GLY A 115 8.06 15.09 -19.59
N PHE A 116 6.98 14.31 -19.43
CA PHE A 116 6.96 12.86 -19.64
C PHE A 116 8.04 12.07 -18.90
N PRO A 117 8.22 12.28 -17.58
CA PRO A 117 9.14 11.47 -16.79
C PRO A 117 8.75 9.98 -16.89
N ALA A 118 9.74 9.11 -17.08
CA ALA A 118 9.52 7.67 -17.16
C ALA A 118 9.03 7.14 -15.79
N PRO A 119 7.80 6.60 -15.68
CA PRO A 119 7.29 6.12 -14.40
C PRO A 119 8.02 4.83 -14.00
N ARG A 120 8.39 4.71 -12.71
CA ARG A 120 8.87 3.42 -12.18
C ARG A 120 7.69 2.51 -11.88
N ASN A 121 7.93 1.20 -11.93
CA ASN A 121 6.96 0.24 -11.41
C ASN A 121 6.94 0.30 -9.88
N ALA A 122 5.74 0.36 -9.30
CA ALA A 122 5.49 0.23 -7.87
C ALA A 122 4.69 -1.04 -7.62
N GLY A 123 4.97 -1.72 -6.50
CA GLY A 123 4.16 -2.83 -6.03
C GLY A 123 2.99 -2.40 -5.15
N TRP A 124 3.00 -1.15 -4.68
CA TRP A 124 1.94 -0.53 -3.89
C TRP A 124 1.88 0.97 -4.17
N ILE A 125 0.66 1.52 -4.15
CA ILE A 125 0.33 2.93 -4.37
C ILE A 125 -0.71 3.32 -3.31
N GLU A 126 -0.59 4.51 -2.71
CA GLU A 126 -1.52 5.02 -1.69
C GLU A 126 -2.99 4.92 -2.14
N GLY A 127 -3.88 4.51 -1.23
CA GLY A 127 -5.28 4.22 -1.52
C GLY A 127 -5.57 2.85 -2.14
N SER A 128 -4.55 2.01 -2.38
CA SER A 128 -4.78 0.64 -2.85
C SER A 128 -5.28 -0.26 -1.72
N TYR A 129 -6.20 -1.16 -2.05
CA TYR A 129 -6.82 -2.08 -1.08
C TYR A 129 -6.68 -3.52 -1.57
N TYR A 130 -6.27 -4.43 -0.68
CA TYR A 130 -6.00 -5.83 -1.01
C TYR A 130 -7.05 -6.71 -0.36
N TYR A 131 -7.52 -7.73 -1.07
CA TYR A 131 -8.55 -8.62 -0.54
C TYR A 131 -8.45 -10.04 -1.09
N GLN A 132 -9.14 -10.95 -0.40
CA GLN A 132 -9.24 -12.37 -0.72
C GLN A 132 -10.67 -12.86 -0.48
N TRP A 133 -11.21 -13.63 -1.43
CA TRP A 133 -12.52 -14.27 -1.30
C TRP A 133 -12.45 -15.54 -0.44
N ALA A 134 -13.51 -15.88 0.31
CA ALA A 134 -13.56 -17.14 1.05
C ALA A 134 -13.52 -18.40 0.15
N THR A 135 -13.85 -18.24 -1.13
CA THR A 135 -13.92 -19.33 -2.10
C THR A 135 -12.60 -19.59 -2.84
N SER A 136 -11.56 -18.77 -2.67
CA SER A 136 -10.31 -18.88 -3.43
C SER A 136 -9.10 -18.42 -2.62
N ASP A 137 -7.94 -19.05 -2.85
CA ASP A 137 -6.66 -18.60 -2.28
C ASP A 137 -6.02 -17.45 -3.09
N GLU A 138 -6.66 -17.02 -4.19
CA GLU A 138 -6.20 -15.90 -5.02
C GLU A 138 -6.32 -14.56 -4.29
N LEU A 139 -5.33 -13.69 -4.51
CA LEU A 139 -5.30 -12.34 -3.97
C LEU A 139 -5.66 -11.32 -5.04
N PHE A 140 -6.34 -10.27 -4.64
CA PHE A 140 -6.76 -9.17 -5.51
C PHE A 140 -6.33 -7.84 -4.91
N VAL A 141 -6.14 -6.86 -5.77
CA VAL A 141 -5.97 -5.45 -5.40
C VAL A 141 -6.99 -4.61 -6.15
N VAL A 142 -7.60 -3.68 -5.44
CA VAL A 142 -8.29 -2.52 -6.02
C VAL A 142 -7.27 -1.38 -6.04
N ALA A 143 -6.89 -0.92 -7.23
CA ALA A 143 -6.06 0.27 -7.37
C ALA A 143 -6.85 1.54 -7.00
N PRO A 144 -6.16 2.67 -6.78
CA PRO A 144 -6.84 3.93 -6.45
C PRO A 144 -7.75 4.46 -7.57
N ASP A 145 -7.59 3.96 -8.80
CA ASP A 145 -8.47 4.23 -9.94
C ASP A 145 -9.64 3.23 -10.06
N GLU A 146 -9.92 2.48 -8.99
CA GLU A 146 -10.96 1.45 -8.87
C GLU A 146 -10.73 0.21 -9.76
N THR A 147 -9.59 0.11 -10.45
CA THR A 147 -9.27 -1.08 -11.25
C THR A 147 -8.99 -2.27 -10.34
N ILE A 148 -9.71 -3.38 -10.58
CA ILE A 148 -9.48 -4.66 -9.90
C ILE A 148 -8.43 -5.46 -10.69
N HIS A 149 -7.40 -5.94 -9.98
CA HIS A 149 -6.36 -6.81 -10.54
C HIS A 149 -6.13 -8.04 -9.68
N LYS A 150 -6.11 -9.22 -10.30
CA LYS A 150 -5.71 -10.47 -9.65
C LYS A 150 -4.20 -10.53 -9.55
N LEU A 151 -3.67 -10.59 -8.33
CA LEU A 151 -2.24 -10.58 -8.06
C LEU A 151 -1.60 -11.93 -8.32
N THR A 152 -0.44 -11.88 -8.96
CA THR A 152 0.55 -12.95 -8.88
C THR A 152 1.31 -12.88 -7.56
N PHE A 153 1.98 -13.98 -7.19
CA PHE A 153 2.85 -14.00 -6.00
C PHE A 153 3.96 -12.95 -6.08
N ALA A 154 4.54 -12.70 -7.26
CA ALA A 154 5.59 -11.71 -7.44
C ALA A 154 5.08 -10.27 -7.25
N GLU A 155 3.85 -9.98 -7.68
CA GLU A 155 3.23 -8.67 -7.49
C GLU A 155 2.88 -8.43 -6.01
N TRP A 156 2.37 -9.45 -5.31
CA TRP A 156 2.13 -9.38 -3.87
C TRP A 156 3.43 -9.24 -3.06
N ALA A 157 4.50 -9.94 -3.45
CA ALA A 157 5.81 -9.73 -2.85
C ALA A 157 6.35 -8.32 -3.10
N ALA A 158 6.13 -7.77 -4.30
CA ALA A 158 6.54 -6.41 -4.65
C ALA A 158 5.76 -5.33 -3.89
N SER A 159 4.54 -5.61 -3.43
CA SER A 159 3.80 -4.72 -2.53
C SER A 159 4.37 -4.70 -1.11
N GLY A 160 5.27 -5.62 -0.78
CA GLY A 160 5.75 -5.79 0.59
C GLY A 160 4.89 -6.73 1.43
N PHE A 161 4.13 -7.63 0.77
CA PHE A 161 3.18 -8.54 1.43
C PHE A 161 2.06 -7.82 2.17
N GLU A 162 1.47 -6.80 1.52
CA GLU A 162 0.28 -6.11 2.03
C GLU A 162 -0.79 -7.12 2.46
N GLN A 163 -1.36 -6.91 3.64
CA GLN A 163 -2.30 -7.86 4.25
C GLN A 163 -3.65 -7.73 3.56
N PRO A 164 -4.16 -8.80 2.93
CA PRO A 164 -5.48 -8.76 2.31
C PRO A 164 -6.58 -8.82 3.38
N GLU A 165 -7.63 -8.03 3.20
CA GLU A 165 -8.89 -8.26 3.90
C GLU A 165 -9.54 -9.55 3.38
N ARG A 166 -10.08 -10.36 4.29
CA ARG A 166 -10.69 -11.62 3.94
C ARG A 166 -12.21 -11.50 3.95
N TYR A 167 -12.82 -11.73 2.80
CA TYR A 167 -14.27 -11.84 2.69
C TYR A 167 -14.71 -13.25 3.08
N GLU A 168 -14.90 -13.47 4.39
CA GLU A 168 -15.07 -14.79 5.00
C GLU A 168 -16.34 -15.54 4.57
N ASN A 169 -17.37 -14.83 4.11
CA ASN A 169 -18.66 -15.40 3.77
C ASN A 169 -19.14 -15.00 2.37
N GLU A 170 -18.23 -14.60 1.50
CA GLU A 170 -18.55 -14.22 0.12
C GLU A 170 -17.61 -14.89 -0.88
N GLY A 171 -18.05 -15.01 -2.13
CA GLY A 171 -17.17 -15.38 -3.23
C GLY A 171 -17.89 -15.99 -4.41
N PHE A 172 -17.14 -16.76 -5.18
CA PHE A 172 -17.53 -17.24 -6.50
C PHE A 172 -17.66 -18.76 -6.50
N ILE A 173 -18.74 -19.24 -7.09
CA ILE A 173 -19.09 -20.66 -7.12
C ILE A 173 -19.42 -21.07 -8.55
N ASN A 174 -19.15 -22.33 -8.87
CA ASN A 174 -19.58 -22.96 -10.10
C ASN A 174 -20.20 -24.34 -9.79
N PHE A 175 -21.30 -24.68 -10.46
CA PHE A 175 -21.91 -26.01 -10.33
C PHE A 175 -21.32 -26.98 -11.35
N PRO A 176 -20.85 -28.17 -10.94
CA PRO A 176 -20.25 -29.15 -11.86
C PRO A 176 -21.15 -29.55 -13.04
N LEU A 177 -22.47 -29.55 -12.83
CA LEU A 177 -23.46 -29.91 -13.84
C LEU A 177 -23.83 -28.75 -14.77
N GLU A 178 -23.45 -27.52 -14.41
CA GLU A 178 -23.73 -26.29 -15.15
C GLU A 178 -22.46 -25.43 -15.25
N PRO A 179 -21.36 -25.95 -15.83
CA PRO A 179 -20.04 -25.33 -15.73
C PRO A 179 -19.95 -23.99 -16.46
N ARG A 180 -20.94 -23.63 -17.27
CA ARG A 180 -21.01 -22.36 -18.00
C ARG A 180 -21.47 -21.19 -17.13
N HIS A 181 -22.04 -21.45 -15.96
CA HIS A 181 -22.56 -20.42 -15.08
C HIS A 181 -21.60 -20.17 -13.92
N ILE A 182 -21.23 -18.90 -13.76
CA ILE A 182 -20.49 -18.41 -12.61
C ILE A 182 -21.50 -17.74 -11.70
N LEU A 183 -21.51 -18.12 -10.43
CA LEU A 183 -22.36 -17.51 -9.42
C LEU A 183 -21.51 -16.68 -8.47
N TYR A 184 -22.00 -15.50 -8.12
CA TYR A 184 -21.53 -14.76 -6.97
C TYR A 184 -22.43 -15.09 -5.78
N SER A 185 -21.84 -15.22 -4.60
CA SER A 185 -22.56 -15.35 -3.35
C SER A 185 -22.11 -14.26 -2.39
N SER A 186 -23.04 -13.39 -2.01
CA SER A 186 -22.87 -12.37 -0.97
C SER A 186 -23.04 -12.92 0.45
N ASN A 187 -23.48 -14.18 0.57
CA ASN A 187 -23.58 -14.89 1.84
C ASN A 187 -23.58 -16.40 1.57
N LEU A 188 -22.42 -17.02 1.73
CA LEU A 188 -22.21 -18.45 1.49
C LEU A 188 -23.04 -19.31 2.44
N ASP A 189 -23.16 -18.91 3.71
CA ASP A 189 -23.95 -19.63 4.72
C ASP A 189 -25.45 -19.61 4.44
N ALA A 190 -25.98 -18.46 4.01
CA ALA A 190 -27.38 -18.29 3.65
C ALA A 190 -27.70 -18.80 2.23
N ARG A 191 -26.66 -19.17 1.47
CA ARG A 191 -26.75 -19.60 0.07
C ARG A 191 -27.43 -18.57 -0.83
N SER A 192 -27.18 -17.29 -0.55
CA SER A 192 -27.61 -16.19 -1.43
C SER A 192 -26.75 -16.23 -2.68
N ILE A 193 -27.35 -16.46 -3.85
CA ILE A 193 -26.62 -16.63 -5.11
C ILE A 193 -27.21 -15.73 -6.21
N ASP A 194 -26.31 -15.11 -6.96
CA ASP A 194 -26.62 -14.33 -8.15
C ASP A 194 -25.84 -14.91 -9.35
N TYR A 195 -26.53 -15.06 -10.48
CA TYR A 195 -25.88 -15.46 -11.73
C TYR A 195 -25.13 -14.28 -12.30
N LEU A 196 -23.84 -14.46 -12.56
CA LEU A 196 -23.04 -13.45 -13.23
C LEU A 196 -23.02 -13.70 -14.73
N THR A 197 -23.15 -12.62 -15.48
CA THR A 197 -22.69 -12.53 -16.86
C THR A 197 -21.16 -12.58 -16.91
N TYR A 198 -20.61 -12.86 -18.10
CA TYR A 198 -19.16 -12.85 -18.30
C TYR A 198 -18.55 -11.48 -17.97
N SER A 199 -19.21 -10.38 -18.36
CA SER A 199 -18.76 -9.02 -18.08
C SER A 199 -18.79 -8.67 -16.59
N GLU A 200 -19.76 -9.18 -15.84
CA GLU A 200 -19.79 -8.97 -14.38
C GLU A 200 -18.67 -9.76 -13.70
N TRP A 201 -18.42 -11.00 -14.13
CA TRP A 201 -17.30 -11.79 -13.61
C TRP A 201 -15.93 -11.19 -13.97
N GLU A 202 -15.80 -10.63 -15.17
CA GLU A 202 -14.63 -9.86 -15.61
C GLU A 202 -14.37 -8.64 -14.73
N ALA A 203 -15.43 -7.91 -14.35
CA ALA A 203 -15.31 -6.75 -13.48
C ALA A 203 -14.69 -7.09 -12.11
N PHE A 204 -14.83 -8.33 -11.63
CA PHE A 204 -14.19 -8.82 -10.41
C PHE A 204 -12.75 -9.36 -10.62
N GLY A 205 -12.19 -9.25 -11.82
CA GLY A 205 -10.86 -9.78 -12.14
C GLY A 205 -10.82 -11.30 -12.36
N PHE A 206 -11.95 -11.88 -12.81
CA PHE A 206 -12.11 -13.31 -13.05
C PHE A 206 -11.71 -14.23 -11.88
N PRO A 207 -12.26 -14.08 -10.66
CA PRO A 207 -11.92 -14.99 -9.56
C PRO A 207 -12.22 -16.44 -9.92
N THR A 208 -11.31 -17.35 -9.59
CA THR A 208 -11.51 -18.78 -9.81
C THR A 208 -12.64 -19.26 -8.89
N PRO A 209 -13.77 -19.74 -9.43
CA PRO A 209 -14.89 -20.17 -8.61
C PRO A 209 -14.58 -21.48 -7.90
N ARG A 210 -15.07 -21.63 -6.66
CA ARG A 210 -15.10 -22.91 -5.96
C ARG A 210 -16.18 -23.80 -6.56
N LEU A 211 -15.89 -25.08 -6.76
CA LEU A 211 -16.92 -26.04 -7.15
C LEU A 211 -17.90 -26.26 -5.99
N ALA A 212 -19.19 -26.07 -6.25
CA ALA A 212 -20.25 -26.44 -5.33
C ALA A 212 -20.47 -27.96 -5.36
N THR A 213 -19.86 -28.68 -4.41
CA THR A 213 -20.06 -30.13 -4.23
C THR A 213 -21.18 -30.47 -3.25
N ASP A 214 -21.45 -29.59 -2.28
CA ASP A 214 -22.37 -29.85 -1.14
C ASP A 214 -23.44 -28.76 -0.96
N TRP A 215 -23.83 -28.10 -2.05
CA TRP A 215 -24.83 -27.03 -2.08
C TRP A 215 -26.23 -27.57 -2.31
#